data_AF-A0A920S8Q4-F1
#
_entry.id   AF-A0A920S8Q4-F1
#
_cell.length_a   1.000
_cell.length_b   1.000
_cell.length_c   1.000
_cell.angle_alpha   90.00
_cell.angle_beta   90.00
_cell.angle_gamma   90.00
#
_symmetry.space_group_name_H-M   'P 1'
#
loop_
_entity.id
_entity.type
_entity.pdbx_description
1 polymer ?
#
loop_
_entity_poly.entity_id
_entity_poly.type
_entity_poly.pdbx_seq_one_letter_code
_entity_poly.pdbx_strand_id
1 'polypeptide(L)'
;MLSKPGGWGHEVEDIYSQLANGPKEGAVRAGWVERYLESPITLWCNLHAPTEARDSMTDQMQHIFDIGNAHQDRVNERMYPGGIQKAFTTEDEGFRLSLKIMSQAGLIIKNMPLVCWFSRFGRSP
;
A
#
# COMPACT_ATOMS: atom_id res chain seq x y z
N MET A 1 -19.64 -2.93 -34.00
CA MET A 1 -18.99 -1.71 -33.45
C MET A 1 -17.78 -2.15 -32.66
N LEU A 2 -16.58 -1.91 -33.19
CA LEU A 2 -15.30 -2.27 -32.57
C LEU A 2 -15.01 -1.30 -31.42
N SER A 3 -14.89 -1.82 -30.20
CA SER A 3 -14.41 -1.06 -29.03
C SER A 3 -12.95 -0.67 -29.27
N LYS A 4 -12.62 0.61 -29.08
CA LYS A 4 -11.26 1.14 -29.27
C LYS A 4 -10.30 0.51 -28.25
N PRO A 5 -9.15 -0.04 -28.68
CA PRO A 5 -8.08 -0.39 -27.76
C PRO A 5 -7.27 0.88 -27.47
N GLY A 6 -7.32 1.40 -26.23
CA GLY A 6 -6.38 2.45 -25.80
C GLY A 6 -6.86 3.53 -24.82
N GLY A 7 -8.06 3.43 -24.22
CA GLY A 7 -8.61 4.52 -23.38
C GLY A 7 -8.19 4.56 -21.91
N TRP A 8 -7.69 3.45 -21.35
CA TRP A 8 -7.57 3.29 -19.89
C TRP A 8 -6.42 4.06 -19.22
N GLY A 9 -5.40 4.47 -19.98
CA GLY A 9 -4.23 5.16 -19.41
C GLY A 9 -4.56 6.55 -18.86
N HIS A 10 -5.46 7.28 -19.54
CA HIS A 10 -5.86 8.63 -19.14
C HIS A 10 -6.76 8.61 -17.89
N GLU A 11 -7.70 7.67 -17.85
CA GLU A 11 -8.63 7.50 -16.71
C GLU A 11 -7.90 7.09 -15.42
N VAL A 12 -6.88 6.24 -15.51
CA VAL A 12 -6.06 5.84 -14.35
C VAL A 12 -5.30 7.04 -13.78
N GLU A 13 -4.70 7.88 -14.62
CA GLU A 13 -4.00 9.08 -14.14
C GLU A 13 -4.98 10.12 -13.59
N ASP A 14 -6.17 10.27 -14.19
CA ASP A 14 -7.20 11.17 -13.66
C ASP A 14 -7.67 10.76 -12.26
N ILE A 15 -7.94 9.47 -12.05
CA ILE A 15 -8.31 8.91 -10.73
C ILE A 15 -7.13 9.03 -9.76
N TYR A 16 -5.92 8.70 -10.21
CA TYR A 16 -4.73 8.83 -9.39
C TYR A 16 -4.56 10.26 -8.89
N SER A 17 -4.62 11.26 -9.78
CA SER A 17 -4.53 12.67 -9.43
C SER A 17 -5.63 13.05 -8.43
N GLN A 18 -6.90 12.71 -8.68
CA GLN A 18 -7.97 13.04 -7.74
C GLN A 18 -7.71 12.53 -6.31
N LEU A 19 -7.16 11.31 -6.18
CA LEU A 19 -6.91 10.67 -4.88
C LEU A 19 -5.54 11.06 -4.28
N ALA A 20 -4.59 11.50 -5.11
CA ALA A 20 -3.22 11.80 -4.71
C ALA A 20 -2.87 13.31 -4.76
N ASN A 21 -3.84 14.20 -4.91
CA ASN A 21 -3.62 15.65 -4.95
C ASN A 21 -3.53 16.32 -3.57
N GLY A 22 -3.75 15.60 -2.47
CA GLY A 22 -3.64 16.13 -1.11
C GLY A 22 -2.19 16.20 -0.60
N PRO A 23 -1.94 16.97 0.49
CA PRO A 23 -0.65 16.95 1.16
C PRO A 23 -0.35 15.55 1.71
N LYS A 24 0.88 15.07 1.50
CA LYS A 24 1.37 13.79 2.05
C LYS A 24 1.61 13.87 3.58
N GLU A 25 1.70 15.09 4.10
CA GLU A 25 1.94 15.38 5.51
C GLU A 25 0.72 15.02 6.36
N GLY A 26 0.90 14.11 7.33
CA GLY A 26 -0.18 13.65 8.22
C GLY A 26 -1.02 12.51 7.66
N ALA A 27 -0.61 11.88 6.56
CA ALA A 27 -1.34 10.75 6.00
C ALA A 27 -1.27 9.50 6.89
N VAL A 28 -2.42 8.92 7.19
CA VAL A 28 -2.53 7.68 7.97
C VAL A 28 -2.60 6.50 7.00
N ARG A 29 -1.63 5.59 7.10
CA ARG A 29 -1.61 4.36 6.28
C ARG A 29 -2.43 3.27 6.94
N ALA A 30 -3.10 2.42 6.16
CA ALA A 30 -3.85 1.28 6.71
C ALA A 30 -2.94 0.38 7.58
N GLY A 31 -1.72 0.09 7.12
CA GLY A 31 -0.73 -0.65 7.90
C GLY A 31 -0.23 0.09 9.16
N TRP A 32 -0.41 1.41 9.26
CA TRP A 32 -0.14 2.13 10.52
C TRP A 32 -1.26 1.91 11.53
N VAL A 33 -2.51 1.82 11.09
CA VAL A 33 -3.64 1.51 12.00
C VAL A 33 -3.48 0.11 12.57
N GLU A 34 -3.17 -0.88 11.72
CA GLU A 34 -2.85 -2.24 12.13
C GLU A 34 -1.73 -2.26 13.17
N ARG A 35 -0.57 -1.68 12.85
CA ARG A 35 0.59 -1.64 13.75
C ARG A 35 0.35 -0.82 15.01
N TYR A 36 -0.50 0.21 14.96
CA TYR A 36 -0.91 0.95 16.14
C TYR A 36 -1.71 0.06 17.10
N LEU A 37 -2.65 -0.73 16.57
CA LEU A 37 -3.44 -1.67 17.37
C LEU A 37 -2.58 -2.79 17.95
N GLU A 38 -1.56 -3.24 17.23
CA GLU A 38 -0.60 -4.24 17.73
C GLU A 38 0.37 -3.67 18.78
N SER A 39 0.96 -2.51 18.51
CA SER A 39 1.91 -1.85 19.41
C SER A 39 2.07 -0.36 19.08
N PRO A 40 1.40 0.54 19.84
CA PRO A 40 1.52 1.99 19.65
C PRO A 40 2.96 2.49 19.79
N ILE A 41 3.74 1.89 20.70
CA ILE A 41 5.15 2.24 20.93
C ILE A 41 6.00 1.88 19.72
N THR A 42 5.81 0.68 19.16
CA THR A 42 6.57 0.23 17.98
C THR A 42 6.27 1.12 16.78
N LEU A 43 5.01 1.49 16.56
CA LEU A 43 4.66 2.43 15.50
C LEU A 43 5.32 3.80 15.75
N TRP A 44 5.25 4.33 16.97
CA TRP A 44 5.86 5.62 17.31
C TRP A 44 7.37 5.61 17.05
N CYS A 45 8.08 4.57 17.51
CA CYS A 45 9.51 4.42 17.27
C CYS A 45 9.83 4.32 15.77
N ASN A 46 9.03 3.60 14.99
CA ASN A 46 9.21 3.52 13.54
C ASN A 46 9.03 4.88 12.83
N LEU A 47 8.19 5.77 13.36
CA LEU A 47 7.93 7.08 12.78
C LEU A 47 8.89 8.17 13.27
N HIS A 48 9.37 8.07 14.51
CA HIS A 48 10.04 9.18 15.18
C HIS A 48 11.42 8.85 15.76
N ALA A 49 11.77 7.57 15.96
CA ALA A 49 13.08 7.23 16.49
C ALA A 49 14.17 7.52 15.44
N PRO A 50 15.30 8.13 15.85
CA PRO A 50 16.50 8.22 15.02
C PRO A 50 16.89 6.84 14.50
N THR A 51 17.34 6.75 13.25
CA THR A 51 17.68 5.46 12.61
C THR A 51 18.75 4.69 13.39
N GLU A 52 19.61 5.43 14.08
CA GLU A 52 20.76 5.01 14.85
C GLU A 52 20.36 4.42 16.21
N ALA A 53 19.16 4.73 16.67
CA ALA A 53 18.56 4.20 17.91
C ALA A 53 17.61 3.02 17.64
N ARG A 54 17.44 2.62 16.38
CA ARG A 54 16.66 1.43 16.04
C ARG A 54 17.47 0.19 16.38
N ASP A 55 16.82 -0.76 17.04
CA ASP A 55 17.42 -2.07 17.27
C ASP A 55 17.83 -2.69 15.93
N SER A 56 19.08 -3.14 15.86
CA SER A 56 19.56 -3.90 14.71
C SER A 56 18.75 -5.20 14.59
N MET A 57 18.34 -5.55 13.36
CA MET A 57 17.68 -6.82 13.10
C MET A 57 18.59 -7.97 13.54
N THR A 58 18.17 -8.72 14.57
CA THR A 58 18.89 -9.92 15.02
C THR A 58 18.51 -11.11 14.14
N ASP A 59 19.37 -12.11 14.06
CA ASP A 59 19.09 -13.35 13.31
C ASP A 59 17.79 -14.03 13.78
N GLN A 60 17.51 -13.97 15.08
CA GLN A 60 16.27 -14.49 15.65
C GLN A 60 15.03 -13.69 15.20
N MET A 61 15.13 -12.37 15.18
CA MET A 61 14.04 -11.51 14.67
C MET A 61 13.79 -11.78 13.19
N GLN A 62 14.86 -11.88 12.38
CA GLN A 62 14.75 -12.21 10.97
C GLN A 62 14.07 -13.57 10.77
N HIS A 63 14.46 -14.58 11.53
CA HIS A 63 13.84 -15.90 11.47
C HIS A 63 12.33 -15.87 11.79
N ILE A 64 11.92 -15.09 12.79
CA ILE A 64 10.50 -14.91 13.14
C ILE A 64 9.74 -14.24 11.99
N PHE A 65 10.32 -13.21 11.36
CA PHE A 65 9.74 -12.57 10.19
C PHE A 65 9.58 -13.54 9.02
N ASP A 66 10.60 -14.36 8.76
CA ASP A 66 10.57 -15.33 7.66
C ASP A 66 9.46 -16.39 7.85
N ILE A 67 9.26 -16.87 9.08
CA ILE A 67 8.14 -17.77 9.41
C ILE A 67 6.80 -17.07 9.17
N GLY A 68 6.66 -15.82 9.60
CA GLY A 68 5.46 -15.02 9.40
C GLY A 68 5.13 -14.84 7.91
N ASN A 69 6.13 -14.47 7.11
CA ASN A 69 6.01 -14.30 5.67
C ASN A 69 5.59 -15.61 4.99
N ALA A 70 6.27 -16.72 5.31
CA ALA A 70 5.93 -18.04 4.76
C ALA A 70 4.50 -18.48 5.12
N HIS A 71 4.04 -18.18 6.33
CA HIS A 71 2.65 -18.44 6.72
C HIS A 71 1.66 -17.60 5.91
N GLN A 72 1.92 -16.30 5.79
CA GLN A 72 1.09 -15.37 5.03
C GLN A 72 0.98 -15.80 3.56
N ASP A 73 2.09 -16.16 2.93
CA ASP A 73 2.13 -16.63 1.54
C ASP A 73 1.24 -17.86 1.35
N ARG A 74 1.39 -18.85 2.23
CA ARG A 74 0.57 -20.08 2.20
C ARG A 74 -0.92 -19.78 2.37
N VAL A 75 -1.30 -18.89 3.29
CA VAL A 75 -2.71 -18.50 3.50
C VAL A 75 -3.25 -17.76 2.27
N ASN A 76 -2.47 -16.84 1.73
CA ASN A 76 -2.85 -16.05 0.56
C ASN A 76 -3.02 -16.90 -0.70
N GLU A 77 -2.18 -17.92 -0.90
CA GLU A 77 -2.33 -18.87 -2.01
C GLU A 77 -3.61 -19.71 -1.88
N ARG A 78 -3.91 -20.15 -0.65
CA ARG A 78 -5.09 -20.99 -0.38
C ARG A 78 -6.41 -20.22 -0.46
N MET A 79 -6.46 -19.04 0.15
CA MET A 79 -7.70 -18.24 0.28
C MET A 79 -7.96 -17.38 -0.94
N TYR A 80 -6.90 -16.93 -1.62
CA TYR A 80 -6.95 -15.97 -2.72
C TYR A 80 -6.14 -16.48 -3.93
N PRO A 81 -6.50 -17.64 -4.49
CA PRO A 81 -5.78 -18.21 -5.62
C PRO A 81 -5.84 -17.26 -6.82
N GLY A 82 -4.70 -17.10 -7.50
CA GLY A 82 -4.60 -16.24 -8.68
C GLY A 82 -4.65 -14.72 -8.41
N GLY A 83 -4.65 -14.27 -7.14
CA GLY A 83 -4.63 -12.83 -6.89
C GLY A 83 -3.31 -12.18 -7.32
N ILE A 84 -3.44 -10.96 -7.81
CA ILE A 84 -2.44 -10.22 -8.56
C ILE A 84 -1.60 -9.39 -7.60
N GLN A 85 -0.30 -9.55 -7.66
CA GLN A 85 0.70 -8.72 -6.99
C GLN A 85 1.77 -8.32 -8.00
N LYS A 86 2.28 -7.09 -7.90
CA LYS A 86 3.37 -6.56 -8.73
C LYS A 86 4.44 -5.96 -7.84
N ALA A 87 5.70 -6.05 -8.27
CA ALA A 87 6.78 -5.31 -7.64
C ALA A 87 6.66 -3.81 -7.98
N PHE A 88 7.01 -2.96 -7.02
CA PHE A 88 7.06 -1.51 -7.17
C PHE A 88 8.16 -0.96 -6.26
N THR A 89 8.72 0.20 -6.62
CA THR A 89 9.81 0.85 -5.88
C THR A 89 9.29 1.95 -4.97
N THR A 90 8.20 2.61 -5.38
CA THR A 90 7.57 3.70 -4.62
C THR A 90 6.08 3.44 -4.44
N GLU A 91 5.48 4.00 -3.39
CA GLU A 91 4.04 3.86 -3.14
C GLU A 91 3.20 4.52 -4.24
N ASP A 92 3.64 5.66 -4.76
CA ASP A 92 3.02 6.36 -5.89
C ASP A 92 2.98 5.46 -7.15
N GLU A 93 4.09 4.77 -7.47
CA GLU A 93 4.14 3.78 -8.56
C GLU A 93 3.23 2.58 -8.28
N GLY A 94 3.31 2.02 -7.08
CA GLY A 94 2.50 0.88 -6.68
C GLY A 94 1.00 1.18 -6.76
N PHE A 95 0.58 2.38 -6.41
CA PHE A 95 -0.84 2.75 -6.46
C PHE A 95 -1.33 2.92 -7.89
N ARG A 96 -0.54 3.52 -8.79
CA ARG A 96 -0.86 3.53 -10.23
C ARG A 96 -1.00 2.10 -10.79
N LEU A 97 -0.12 1.18 -10.37
CA LEU A 97 -0.23 -0.23 -10.74
C LEU A 97 -1.52 -0.85 -10.19
N SER A 98 -1.92 -0.57 -8.95
CA SER A 98 -3.20 -1.00 -8.38
C SER A 98 -4.38 -0.54 -9.25
N LEU A 99 -4.44 0.76 -9.57
CA LEU A 99 -5.52 1.33 -10.40
C LEU A 99 -5.56 0.70 -11.80
N LYS A 100 -4.39 0.45 -12.39
CA LYS A 100 -4.29 -0.24 -13.68
C LYS A 100 -4.79 -1.68 -13.63
N ILE A 101 -4.53 -2.40 -12.53
CA ILE A 101 -5.05 -3.75 -12.34
C ILE A 101 -6.57 -3.71 -12.16
N MET A 102 -7.09 -2.75 -11.39
CA MET A 102 -8.54 -2.55 -11.20
C MET A 102 -9.25 -2.22 -12.51
N SER A 103 -8.69 -1.34 -13.34
CA SER A 103 -9.28 -0.99 -14.64
C SER A 103 -9.28 -2.16 -15.64
N GLN A 104 -8.38 -3.13 -15.44
CA GLN A 104 -8.34 -4.40 -16.18
C GLN A 104 -9.23 -5.48 -15.56
N ALA A 105 -10.13 -5.13 -14.63
CA ALA A 105 -11.00 -6.04 -13.89
C ALA A 105 -10.26 -7.11 -13.09
N GLY A 106 -9.08 -6.78 -12.55
CA GLY A 106 -8.38 -7.63 -11.58
C GLY A 106 -9.22 -7.79 -10.31
N LEU A 107 -9.74 -9.00 -10.08
CA LEU A 107 -10.71 -9.28 -9.01
C LEU A 107 -10.09 -9.37 -7.62
N ILE A 108 -8.82 -9.76 -7.54
CA ILE A 108 -8.11 -10.01 -6.29
C ILE A 108 -6.73 -9.36 -6.41
N ILE A 109 -6.50 -8.29 -5.66
CA ILE A 109 -5.22 -7.57 -5.63
C ILE A 109 -4.60 -7.79 -4.25
N LYS A 110 -3.35 -8.23 -4.21
CA LYS A 110 -2.64 -8.59 -2.98
C LYS A 110 -1.45 -7.67 -2.76
N ASN A 111 -1.29 -7.16 -1.54
CA ASN A 111 -0.11 -6.39 -1.08
C ASN A 111 0.29 -5.23 -2.00
N MET A 112 -0.66 -4.62 -2.70
CA MET A 112 -0.44 -3.41 -3.49
C MET A 112 -0.91 -2.19 -2.71
N PRO A 113 -0.20 -1.05 -2.77
CA PRO A 113 -0.55 0.11 -1.98
C PRO A 113 -1.82 0.75 -2.54
N LEU A 114 -2.65 1.23 -1.62
CA LEU A 114 -3.75 2.14 -1.88
C LEU A 114 -3.39 3.45 -1.22
N VAL A 115 -3.27 4.50 -2.02
CA VAL A 115 -2.88 5.82 -1.55
C VAL A 115 -4.09 6.73 -1.66
N CYS A 116 -4.42 7.40 -0.56
CA CYS A 116 -5.42 8.47 -0.54
C CYS A 116 -4.85 9.59 0.31
N TRP A 117 -4.48 10.69 -0.33
CA TRP A 117 -4.06 11.90 0.35
C TRP A 117 -5.28 12.79 0.50
N PHE A 118 -5.86 12.82 1.69
CA PHE A 118 -6.98 13.72 1.97
C PHE A 118 -6.53 15.16 1.77
N SER A 119 -7.10 15.83 0.78
CA SER A 119 -7.21 17.28 0.84
C SER A 119 -8.10 17.63 2.02
N ARG A 120 -7.69 18.58 2.86
CA ARG A 120 -8.56 19.09 3.93
C ARG A 120 -9.87 19.55 3.31
N PHE A 121 -10.94 18.77 3.47
CA PHE A 121 -12.29 19.28 3.35
C PHE A 121 -12.50 20.26 4.51
N GLY A 122 -12.46 21.55 4.22
CA GLY A 122 -12.84 22.61 5.17
C GLY A 122 -11.78 23.69 5.37
N ARG A 123 -11.75 24.65 4.45
CA ARG A 123 -11.84 26.09 4.73
C ARG A 123 -12.03 26.81 3.39
N SER A 124 -13.28 26.97 2.98
CA SER A 124 -13.63 28.13 2.16
C SER A 124 -13.46 29.38 3.03
N PRO A 125 -12.93 30.49 2.50
CA PRO A 125 -12.98 31.78 3.17
C PRO A 125 -14.41 32.27 3.39
#